data_AF-A0A917PQ02-F1
#
_entry.id   AF-A0A917PQ02-F1
#
_cell.length_a   1.000
_cell.length_b   1.000
_cell.length_c   1.000
_cell.angle_alpha   90.00
_cell.angle_beta   90.00
_cell.angle_gamma   90.00
#
_symmetry.space_group_name_H-M   'P 1'
#
loop_
_entity.id
_entity.type
_entity.pdbx_description
1 polymer ?
#
loop_
_entity_poly.entity_id
_entity_poly.type
_entity_poly.pdbx_seq_one_letter_code
_entity_poly.pdbx_strand_id
1 'polypeptide(L)'
;MNRRPLRFFALAYSVALLWVTVGPAPWRGRGNQFDGGILNPDAWTATVTWTTGYLAEMAFNVAMFVPVGVFAALLIPRRRWPLAVVAGFAFTALIELIQVSSSDRISDPRDLVMNASGAVFGVLLVLVARSLRRAAAVASPLPSTTDATTGRRTPAHAELGESGEPGEPGEPDGAVVGASASSRTVDHTAA
;
A
#
# COMPACT_ATOMS: atom_id res chain seq x y z
N MET A 1 11.06 -1.23 -0.14
CA MET A 1 9.81 -0.73 0.50
C MET A 1 9.40 -1.66 1.63
N ASN A 2 9.37 -1.15 2.85
CA ASN A 2 8.86 -1.88 4.00
C ASN A 2 7.35 -2.11 3.83
N ARG A 3 6.92 -3.37 3.65
CA ARG A 3 5.49 -3.71 3.52
C ARG A 3 4.76 -3.82 4.86
N ARG A 4 5.48 -3.64 5.98
CA ARG A 4 4.95 -3.70 7.35
C ARG A 4 3.73 -2.79 7.58
N PRO A 5 3.74 -1.49 7.23
CA PRO A 5 2.57 -0.62 7.42
C PRO A 5 1.37 -1.10 6.58
N LEU A 6 1.59 -1.51 5.33
CA LEU A 6 0.51 -2.05 4.48
C LEU A 6 -0.15 -3.28 5.10
N ARG A 7 0.65 -4.21 5.64
CA ARG A 7 0.13 -5.41 6.32
C ARG A 7 -0.66 -5.04 7.58
N PHE A 8 -0.19 -4.06 8.34
CA PHE A 8 -0.90 -3.56 9.52
C PHE A 8 -2.27 -2.98 9.14
N PHE A 9 -2.35 -2.09 8.15
CA PHE A 9 -3.61 -1.53 7.70
C PHE A 9 -4.54 -2.59 7.11
N ALA A 10 -4.02 -3.53 6.34
CA ALA A 10 -4.80 -4.65 5.81
C ALA A 10 -5.39 -5.49 6.95
N LEU A 11 -4.59 -5.83 7.96
CA LEU A 11 -5.06 -6.59 9.12
C LEU A 11 -6.09 -5.81 9.94
N ALA A 12 -5.81 -4.54 10.26
CA ALA A 12 -6.74 -3.68 10.99
C ALA A 12 -8.07 -3.54 10.26
N TYR A 13 -8.03 -3.37 8.93
CA TYR A 13 -9.21 -3.32 8.10
C TYR A 13 -9.97 -4.64 8.10
N SER A 14 -9.29 -5.78 7.94
CA SER A 14 -9.92 -7.10 7.99
C SER A 14 -10.60 -7.36 9.34
N VAL A 15 -9.98 -6.97 10.46
CA VAL A 15 -10.57 -7.09 11.80
C VAL A 15 -11.81 -6.19 11.95
N ALA A 16 -11.71 -4.92 11.54
CA ALA A 16 -12.84 -4.01 11.56
C ALA A 16 -14.00 -4.52 10.69
N LEU A 17 -13.69 -5.03 9.50
CA LEU A 17 -14.67 -5.59 8.59
C LEU A 17 -15.33 -6.85 9.17
N LEU A 18 -14.56 -7.77 9.75
CA LEU A 18 -15.10 -8.93 10.48
C LEU A 18 -15.99 -8.49 11.64
N TRP A 19 -15.61 -7.45 12.38
CA TRP A 19 -16.47 -6.90 13.44
C TRP A 19 -17.76 -6.29 12.86
N VAL A 20 -17.73 -5.65 11.70
CA VAL A 20 -18.94 -5.14 11.04
C VAL A 20 -19.82 -6.27 10.49
N THR A 21 -19.23 -7.31 9.88
CA THR A 21 -19.97 -8.39 9.21
C THR A 21 -20.42 -9.51 10.16
N VAL A 22 -19.60 -9.84 11.15
CA VAL A 22 -19.80 -10.90 12.13
C VAL A 22 -20.08 -10.36 13.54
N GLY A 23 -19.88 -9.08 13.81
CA GLY A 23 -20.21 -8.51 15.12
C GLY A 23 -21.71 -8.28 15.33
N PRO A 24 -22.14 -8.01 16.58
CA PRO A 24 -23.54 -7.81 16.95
C PRO A 24 -24.02 -6.48 16.37
N ALA A 25 -24.52 -6.52 15.13
CA ALA A 25 -25.04 -5.36 14.43
C ALA A 25 -26.58 -5.34 14.58
N PRO A 26 -27.16 -4.56 15.51
CA PRO A 26 -28.60 -4.53 15.76
C PRO A 26 -29.45 -3.97 14.59
N TRP A 27 -28.81 -3.43 13.56
CA TRP A 27 -29.45 -2.85 12.37
C TRP A 27 -29.61 -3.84 11.20
N ARG A 28 -29.21 -5.11 11.35
CA ARG A 28 -29.48 -6.13 10.31
C ARG A 28 -30.90 -6.66 10.44
N GLY A 29 -31.75 -6.31 9.48
CA GLY A 29 -33.09 -6.89 9.37
C GLY A 29 -33.03 -8.38 9.05
N ARG A 30 -33.90 -9.20 9.66
CA ARG A 30 -34.15 -10.57 9.20
C ARG A 30 -34.95 -10.48 7.89
N GLY A 31 -34.31 -10.77 6.76
CA GLY A 31 -34.95 -10.88 5.45
C GLY A 31 -35.50 -12.28 5.17
N ASN A 32 -35.94 -12.50 3.94
CA ASN A 32 -36.39 -13.80 3.41
C ASN A 32 -35.19 -14.72 3.12
N GLN A 33 -34.47 -15.11 4.16
CA GLN A 33 -33.25 -15.89 4.03
C GLN A 33 -33.50 -17.39 4.29
N PHE A 34 -32.71 -18.24 3.65
CA PHE A 34 -32.86 -19.69 3.69
C PHE A 34 -31.97 -20.30 4.78
N ASP A 35 -32.49 -21.34 5.45
CA ASP A 35 -31.68 -22.16 6.36
C ASP A 35 -30.50 -22.77 5.61
N GLY A 36 -29.32 -22.75 6.23
CA GLY A 36 -28.07 -23.20 5.61
C GLY A 36 -27.41 -22.19 4.66
N GLY A 37 -28.07 -21.09 4.33
CA GLY A 37 -27.51 -19.95 3.59
C GLY A 37 -26.79 -20.34 2.30
N ILE A 38 -25.52 -19.94 2.18
CA ILE A 38 -24.66 -20.27 1.02
C ILE A 38 -24.52 -21.79 0.76
N LEU A 39 -24.69 -22.64 1.77
CA LEU A 39 -24.60 -24.10 1.62
C LEU A 39 -25.91 -24.73 1.13
N ASN A 40 -27.01 -23.97 1.10
CA ASN A 40 -28.31 -24.44 0.62
C ASN A 40 -28.45 -24.16 -0.89
N PRO A 41 -28.54 -25.20 -1.76
CA PRO A 41 -28.71 -25.02 -3.19
C PRO A 41 -29.95 -24.19 -3.56
N ASP A 42 -31.05 -24.32 -2.81
CA ASP A 42 -32.30 -23.61 -3.10
C ASP A 42 -32.12 -22.10 -2.94
N ALA A 43 -31.27 -21.67 -1.99
CA ALA A 43 -30.96 -20.26 -1.77
C ALA A 43 -30.34 -19.60 -3.00
N TRP A 44 -29.57 -20.35 -3.80
CA TRP A 44 -28.93 -19.85 -5.02
C TRP A 44 -29.90 -19.72 -6.19
N THR A 45 -30.87 -20.62 -6.29
CA THR A 45 -31.82 -20.65 -7.41
C THR A 45 -33.11 -19.89 -7.15
N ALA A 46 -33.40 -19.58 -5.88
CA ALA A 46 -34.62 -18.89 -5.52
C ALA A 46 -34.63 -17.44 -6.03
N THR A 47 -35.70 -17.07 -6.73
CA THR A 47 -35.89 -15.71 -7.25
C THR A 47 -35.83 -14.66 -6.15
N VAL A 48 -36.39 -14.96 -4.97
CA VAL A 48 -36.46 -14.03 -3.84
C VAL A 48 -35.07 -13.57 -3.37
N THR A 49 -34.05 -14.43 -3.43
CA THR A 49 -32.66 -14.10 -3.08
C THR A 49 -32.11 -12.95 -3.94
N TRP A 50 -32.48 -12.92 -5.22
CA TRP A 50 -31.92 -11.99 -6.19
C TRP A 50 -32.81 -10.77 -6.46
N THR A 51 -34.08 -10.80 -6.05
CA THR A 51 -35.05 -9.72 -6.32
C THR A 51 -35.45 -8.93 -5.09
N THR A 52 -35.16 -9.42 -3.89
CA THR A 52 -35.41 -8.69 -2.63
C THR A 52 -34.14 -7.99 -2.13
N GLY A 53 -34.29 -7.10 -1.15
CA GLY A 53 -33.19 -6.33 -0.55
C GLY A 53 -33.06 -4.91 -1.10
N TYR A 54 -32.42 -4.03 -0.34
CA TYR A 54 -32.26 -2.63 -0.73
C TYR A 54 -30.99 -2.44 -1.57
N LEU A 55 -31.07 -1.66 -2.64
CA LEU A 55 -29.89 -1.32 -3.47
C LEU A 55 -28.76 -0.69 -2.64
N ALA A 56 -29.11 0.11 -1.63
CA ALA A 56 -28.15 0.70 -0.72
C ALA A 56 -27.35 -0.35 0.07
N GLU A 57 -27.98 -1.44 0.52
CA GLU A 57 -27.30 -2.53 1.23
C GLU A 57 -26.33 -3.26 0.30
N MET A 58 -26.77 -3.58 -0.92
CA MET A 58 -25.92 -4.20 -1.95
C MET A 58 -24.71 -3.31 -2.29
N ALA A 59 -24.94 -2.02 -2.50
CA ALA A 59 -23.88 -1.06 -2.79
C ALA A 59 -22.90 -0.91 -1.62
N PHE A 60 -23.41 -0.91 -0.38
CA PHE A 60 -22.59 -0.84 0.82
C PHE A 60 -21.70 -2.09 0.98
N ASN A 61 -22.26 -3.28 0.73
CA ASN A 61 -21.52 -4.54 0.70
C ASN A 61 -20.37 -4.49 -0.33
N VAL A 62 -20.66 -4.08 -1.57
CA VAL A 62 -19.61 -3.89 -2.60
C VAL A 62 -18.55 -2.90 -2.11
N ALA A 63 -18.96 -1.73 -1.61
CA ALA A 63 -18.04 -0.66 -1.19
C ALA A 63 -17.11 -1.09 -0.05
N MET A 64 -17.62 -1.84 0.94
CA MET A 64 -16.83 -2.39 2.03
C MET A 64 -15.79 -3.42 1.58
N PHE A 65 -16.00 -4.11 0.45
CA PHE A 65 -15.04 -5.11 -0.02
C PHE A 65 -14.04 -4.60 -1.06
N VAL A 66 -14.25 -3.40 -1.61
CA VAL A 66 -13.25 -2.74 -2.48
C VAL A 66 -11.88 -2.62 -1.78
N PRO A 67 -11.76 -2.13 -0.54
CA PRO A 67 -10.45 -2.05 0.12
C PRO A 67 -9.82 -3.42 0.35
N VAL A 68 -10.60 -4.49 0.58
CA VAL A 68 -10.08 -5.88 0.68
C VAL A 68 -9.35 -6.26 -0.61
N GLY A 69 -9.99 -6.03 -1.76
CA GLY A 69 -9.39 -6.28 -3.07
C GLY A 69 -8.13 -5.44 -3.32
N VAL A 70 -8.16 -4.17 -2.92
CA VAL A 70 -7.00 -3.27 -3.01
C VAL A 70 -5.83 -3.82 -2.17
N PHE A 71 -6.06 -4.15 -0.90
CA PHE A 71 -5.03 -4.69 -0.03
C PHE A 71 -4.47 -6.01 -0.56
N ALA A 72 -5.33 -6.92 -1.01
CA ALA A 72 -4.91 -8.18 -1.61
C ALA A 72 -4.00 -7.94 -2.83
N ALA A 73 -4.40 -7.07 -3.76
CA ALA A 73 -3.62 -6.76 -4.96
C ALA A 73 -2.32 -6.00 -4.68
N LEU A 74 -2.24 -5.24 -3.58
CA LEU A 74 -1.02 -4.57 -3.13
C LEU A 74 -0.05 -5.50 -2.39
N LEU A 75 -0.57 -6.44 -1.59
CA LEU A 75 0.22 -7.42 -0.85
C LEU A 75 0.76 -8.52 -1.76
N ILE A 76 -0.02 -8.97 -2.74
CA ILE A 76 0.35 -10.03 -3.68
C ILE A 76 1.22 -9.47 -4.81
N PRO A 77 2.26 -10.20 -5.26
CA PRO A 77 3.08 -9.78 -6.39
C PRO A 77 2.23 -9.53 -7.65
N ARG A 78 2.51 -8.45 -8.38
CA ARG A 78 1.72 -8.02 -9.56
C ARG A 78 1.45 -9.13 -10.58
N ARG A 79 2.42 -10.03 -10.80
CA ARG A 79 2.30 -11.13 -11.78
C ARG A 79 1.32 -12.22 -11.35
N ARG A 80 0.95 -12.26 -10.06
CA ARG A 80 -0.01 -13.21 -9.46
C ARG A 80 -1.32 -12.51 -9.08
N TRP A 81 -1.73 -11.48 -9.81
CA TRP A 81 -2.99 -10.78 -9.53
C TRP A 81 -4.23 -11.68 -9.46
N PRO A 82 -4.35 -12.82 -10.18
CA PRO A 82 -5.50 -13.70 -10.01
C PRO A 82 -5.60 -14.26 -8.58
N LEU A 83 -4.45 -14.47 -7.92
CA LEU A 83 -4.42 -14.89 -6.51
C LEU A 83 -5.02 -13.83 -5.58
N ALA A 84 -5.00 -12.55 -5.97
CA ALA A 84 -5.66 -11.50 -5.20
C ALA A 84 -7.19 -11.57 -5.30
N VAL A 85 -7.72 -11.95 -6.46
CA VAL A 85 -9.16 -12.22 -6.62
C VAL A 85 -9.56 -13.43 -5.80
N VAL A 86 -8.79 -14.53 -5.89
CA VAL A 86 -9.04 -15.74 -5.10
C VAL A 86 -8.96 -15.46 -3.60
N ALA A 87 -7.98 -14.69 -3.14
CA ALA A 87 -7.87 -14.30 -1.73
C ALA A 87 -9.05 -13.44 -1.27
N GLY A 88 -9.51 -12.51 -2.11
CA GLY A 88 -10.72 -11.72 -1.85
C GLY A 88 -11.95 -12.60 -1.71
N PHE A 89 -12.20 -13.47 -2.68
CA PHE A 89 -13.32 -14.42 -2.65
C PHE A 89 -13.24 -15.41 -1.46
N ALA A 90 -12.06 -15.92 -1.15
CA ALA A 90 -11.88 -16.80 0.00
C ALA A 90 -12.21 -16.08 1.32
N PHE A 91 -11.87 -14.79 1.42
CA PHE A 91 -12.21 -13.97 2.59
C PHE A 91 -13.71 -13.72 2.69
N THR A 92 -14.40 -13.46 1.57
CA THR A 92 -15.87 -13.31 1.56
C THR A 92 -16.57 -14.62 1.93
N ALA A 93 -16.13 -15.74 1.37
CA ALA A 93 -16.68 -17.06 1.67
C ALA A 93 -16.45 -17.46 3.12
N LEU A 94 -15.29 -17.12 3.70
CA LEU A 94 -15.02 -17.37 5.11
C LEU A 94 -16.02 -16.64 6.03
N ILE A 95 -16.37 -15.40 5.70
CA ILE A 95 -17.36 -14.62 6.47
C ILE A 95 -18.73 -15.31 6.45
N GLU A 96 -19.19 -15.71 5.27
CA GLU A 96 -20.46 -16.43 5.10
C GLU A 96 -20.46 -17.76 5.88
N LEU A 97 -19.38 -18.54 5.80
CA LEU A 97 -19.26 -19.81 6.53
C LEU A 97 -19.30 -19.62 8.06
N ILE A 98 -18.70 -18.56 8.58
CA ILE A 98 -18.81 -18.21 10.01
C ILE A 98 -20.26 -17.88 10.38
N GLN A 99 -20.99 -17.19 9.49
CA GLN A 99 -22.39 -16.83 9.70
C GLN A 99 -23.31 -18.04 9.63
N VAL A 100 -23.07 -19.01 8.71
CA VAL A 100 -23.82 -20.28 8.66
C VAL A 100 -23.79 -21.03 9.99
N SER A 101 -22.66 -20.97 10.70
CA SER A 101 -22.47 -21.66 11.99
C SER A 101 -23.12 -20.93 13.18
N SER A 102 -23.64 -19.71 12.97
CA SER A 102 -24.17 -18.86 14.02
C SER A 102 -25.70 -18.89 14.00
N SER A 103 -26.36 -19.37 15.06
CA SER A 103 -27.83 -19.49 15.12
C SER A 103 -28.59 -18.16 14.99
N ASP A 104 -27.92 -17.04 15.30
CA ASP A 104 -28.49 -15.68 15.21
C ASP A 104 -28.12 -14.96 13.90
N ARG A 105 -27.38 -15.60 13.00
CA ARG A 105 -26.96 -15.01 11.73
C ARG A 105 -27.39 -15.88 10.57
N ILE A 106 -27.69 -15.22 9.47
CA ILE A 106 -28.13 -15.92 8.28
C ILE A 106 -27.20 -15.47 7.16
N SER A 107 -26.63 -16.47 6.49
CA SER A 107 -25.74 -16.33 5.34
C SER A 107 -26.61 -16.23 4.07
N ASP A 108 -26.24 -15.35 3.14
CA ASP A 108 -27.04 -15.07 1.93
C ASP A 108 -26.15 -15.12 0.68
N PRO A 109 -26.46 -15.95 -0.33
CA PRO A 109 -25.73 -15.98 -1.60
C PRO A 109 -25.58 -14.61 -2.27
N ARG A 110 -26.58 -13.73 -2.14
CA ARG A 110 -26.50 -12.37 -2.69
C ARG A 110 -25.39 -11.58 -2.02
N ASP A 111 -25.26 -11.67 -0.70
CA ASP A 111 -24.26 -10.93 0.07
C ASP A 111 -22.85 -11.42 -0.29
N LEU A 112 -22.65 -12.73 -0.43
CA LEU A 112 -21.40 -13.29 -0.96
C LEU A 112 -21.04 -12.67 -2.31
N VAL A 113 -22.00 -12.61 -3.25
CA VAL A 113 -21.75 -12.10 -4.61
C VAL A 113 -21.43 -10.61 -4.59
N MET A 114 -22.14 -9.80 -3.80
CA MET A 114 -21.87 -8.37 -3.67
C MET A 114 -20.48 -8.13 -3.06
N ASN A 115 -20.14 -8.86 -2.00
CA ASN A 115 -18.83 -8.76 -1.35
C ASN A 115 -17.71 -9.19 -2.30
N ALA A 116 -17.87 -10.31 -3.02
CA ALA A 116 -16.89 -10.80 -3.99
C ALA A 116 -16.70 -9.81 -5.15
N SER A 117 -17.78 -9.18 -5.62
CA SER A 117 -17.73 -8.14 -6.65
C SER A 117 -16.94 -6.92 -6.19
N GLY A 118 -17.14 -6.47 -4.95
CA GLY A 118 -16.33 -5.42 -4.32
C GLY A 118 -14.83 -5.76 -4.32
N ALA A 119 -14.49 -6.97 -3.89
CA ALA A 119 -13.10 -7.42 -3.88
C ALA A 119 -12.50 -7.45 -5.30
N VAL A 120 -13.24 -7.91 -6.32
CA VAL A 120 -12.82 -7.86 -7.72
C VAL A 120 -12.56 -6.42 -8.17
N PHE A 121 -13.49 -5.49 -7.91
CA PHE A 121 -13.31 -4.08 -8.26
C PHE A 121 -12.07 -3.47 -7.61
N GLY A 122 -11.80 -3.78 -6.34
CA GLY A 122 -10.59 -3.36 -5.65
C GLY A 122 -9.30 -3.86 -6.32
N VAL A 123 -9.28 -5.11 -6.75
CA VAL A 123 -8.15 -5.68 -7.50
C VAL A 123 -7.98 -4.95 -8.84
N LEU A 124 -9.07 -4.76 -9.59
CA LEU A 124 -9.05 -4.07 -10.88
C LEU A 124 -8.54 -2.62 -10.74
N LEU A 125 -8.96 -1.90 -9.71
CA LEU A 125 -8.50 -0.54 -9.43
C LEU A 125 -6.97 -0.47 -9.30
N VAL A 126 -6.37 -1.42 -8.57
CA VAL A 126 -4.91 -1.50 -8.43
C VAL A 126 -4.23 -1.85 -9.76
N LEU A 127 -4.83 -2.73 -10.56
CA LEU A 127 -4.29 -3.10 -11.86
C LEU A 127 -4.29 -1.93 -12.86
N VAL A 128 -5.40 -1.19 -12.93
CA VAL A 128 -5.54 0.02 -13.74
C VAL A 128 -4.57 1.10 -13.27
N ALA A 129 -4.49 1.37 -11.97
CA ALA A 129 -3.54 2.36 -11.45
C ALA A 129 -2.08 1.99 -11.79
N ARG A 130 -1.74 0.70 -11.79
CA ARG A 130 -0.40 0.22 -12.20
C ARG A 130 -0.17 0.31 -13.71
N SER A 131 -1.18 0.14 -14.56
CA SER A 131 -1.02 0.32 -16.01
C SER A 131 -0.86 1.78 -16.37
N LEU A 132 -1.66 2.69 -15.80
CA LEU A 132 -1.56 4.13 -16.01
C LEU A 132 -0.17 4.68 -15.62
N ARG A 133 0.36 4.28 -14.45
CA ARG A 133 1.72 4.67 -14.03
C ARG A 133 2.82 4.18 -14.97
N ARG A 134 2.65 3.00 -15.56
CA ARG A 134 3.60 2.48 -16.56
C ARG A 134 3.52 3.27 -17.86
N ALA A 135 2.31 3.57 -18.33
CA ALA A 135 2.12 4.39 -19.53
C ALA A 135 2.75 5.78 -19.37
N ALA A 136 2.54 6.44 -18.22
CA ALA A 136 3.14 7.74 -17.92
C ALA A 136 4.68 7.72 -17.86
N ALA A 137 5.26 6.66 -17.29
CA ALA A 137 6.72 6.50 -17.24
C ALA A 137 7.34 6.32 -18.65
N VAL A 138 6.64 5.64 -19.57
CA VAL A 138 7.08 5.47 -20.96
C VAL A 138 6.95 6.77 -21.76
N ALA A 139 5.95 7.59 -21.46
CA ALA A 139 5.67 8.86 -22.15
C ALA A 139 6.55 10.04 -21.68
N SER A 140 7.35 9.88 -20.63
CA SER A 140 8.20 10.96 -20.11
C SER A 140 9.32 11.27 -21.12
N PRO A 141 9.45 12.52 -21.63
CA PRO A 141 10.46 12.90 -22.63
C PRO A 141 11.88 12.64 -22.13
N LEU A 142 12.75 12.10 -22.99
CA LEU A 142 14.18 11.95 -22.71
C LEU A 142 14.80 13.35 -22.43
N PRO A 143 15.76 13.46 -21.49
CA PRO A 143 16.46 14.71 -21.25
C PRO A 143 17.06 15.23 -22.56
N SER A 144 16.66 16.42 -22.97
CA SER A 144 17.16 17.07 -24.18
C SER A 144 18.65 17.26 -24.06
N THR A 145 19.41 16.69 -25.01
CA THR A 145 20.87 16.85 -25.18
C THR A 145 21.34 18.30 -25.40
N THR A 146 20.42 19.27 -25.32
CA THR A 146 20.70 20.71 -25.46
C THR A 146 21.57 21.27 -24.33
N ASP A 147 21.64 20.63 -23.16
CA ASP A 147 22.49 21.10 -22.05
C ASP A 147 23.98 20.69 -22.18
N ALA A 148 24.32 19.78 -23.09
CA ALA A 148 25.71 19.31 -23.25
C ALA A 148 26.59 20.25 -24.10
N THR A 149 26.01 21.20 -24.85
CA THR A 149 26.75 22.01 -25.83
C THR A 149 27.09 23.43 -25.33
N THR A 150 26.48 23.91 -24.24
CA THR A 150 26.64 25.32 -23.81
C THR A 150 27.81 25.55 -22.84
N GLY A 151 28.49 24.50 -22.38
CA GLY A 151 29.44 24.58 -21.24
C GLY A 151 30.94 24.47 -21.55
N ARG A 152 31.43 24.68 -22.78
CA ARG A 152 32.88 24.60 -23.03
C ARG A 152 33.39 25.55 -24.12
N ARG A 153 33.47 26.84 -23.80
CA ARG A 153 34.46 27.78 -24.38
C ARG A 153 34.88 28.81 -23.33
N THR A 154 35.94 28.51 -22.58
CA THR A 154 36.75 29.52 -21.90
C THR A 154 37.83 29.95 -22.89
N PRO A 155 37.88 31.21 -23.37
CA PRO A 155 39.03 31.70 -24.12
C PRO A 155 40.21 31.86 -23.15
N ALA A 156 41.36 31.31 -23.54
CA ALA A 156 42.61 31.40 -22.80
C ALA A 156 43.01 32.88 -22.63
N HIS A 157 43.20 33.29 -21.38
CA HIS A 157 43.94 34.51 -21.06
C HIS A 157 45.39 34.34 -21.51
N ALA A 158 45.83 35.21 -22.41
CA ALA A 158 47.23 35.40 -22.73
C ALA A 158 47.89 36.16 -21.56
N GLU A 159 48.64 35.45 -20.73
CA GLU A 159 49.62 36.07 -19.82
C GLU A 159 50.97 36.09 -20.54
N LEU A 160 51.37 37.29 -20.95
CA LEU A 160 52.74 37.60 -21.35
C LEU A 160 53.59 37.63 -20.08
N GLY A 161 54.67 36.85 -20.07
CA GLY A 161 55.59 36.77 -18.96
C GLY A 161 56.28 38.10 -18.69
N GLU A 162 56.17 38.58 -17.45
CA GLU A 162 57.13 39.49 -16.86
C GLU A 162 58.16 38.70 -16.06
N SER A 163 59.41 39.06 -16.28
CA SER A 163 60.66 38.52 -15.73
C SER A 163 60.80 38.72 -14.22
N GLY A 164 61.13 37.66 -13.48
CA GLY A 164 61.90 37.74 -12.22
C GLY A 164 63.36 38.10 -12.53
N GLU A 165 64.22 38.61 -11.64
CA GLU A 165 64.37 38.59 -10.17
C GLU A 165 65.52 39.61 -9.83
N PRO A 166 66.18 39.70 -8.64
CA PRO A 166 65.89 39.20 -7.28
C PRO A 166 66.13 40.25 -6.16
N GLY A 167 65.71 39.95 -4.92
CA GLY A 167 66.03 40.75 -3.72
C GLY A 167 66.00 39.97 -2.41
N GLU A 168 67.11 39.27 -2.15
CA GLU A 168 67.78 38.90 -0.87
C GLU A 168 67.05 38.35 0.39
N PRO A 169 67.79 37.61 1.26
CA PRO A 169 67.26 36.59 2.17
C PRO A 169 67.24 36.99 3.66
N GLY A 170 66.37 36.32 4.43
CA GLY A 170 66.37 36.36 5.90
C GLY A 170 65.85 35.05 6.49
N GLU A 171 66.73 34.33 7.15
CA GLU A 171 66.56 33.02 7.81
C GLU A 171 66.08 33.20 9.29
N PRO A 172 66.06 32.16 10.16
CA PRO A 172 64.86 31.46 10.65
C PRO A 172 64.62 31.60 12.17
N ASP A 173 63.50 31.10 12.70
CA ASP A 173 63.44 30.27 13.93
C ASP A 173 61.99 29.85 14.22
N GLY A 174 61.69 28.58 14.47
CA GLY A 174 61.55 28.04 15.85
C GLY A 174 60.16 27.36 15.96
N ALA A 175 60.08 26.03 16.05
CA ALA A 175 59.87 25.26 17.29
C ALA A 175 58.54 25.65 18.02
N VAL A 176 57.59 24.77 18.33
CA VAL A 176 57.54 23.76 19.42
C VAL A 176 56.07 23.22 19.42
N VAL A 177 55.79 21.92 19.24
CA VAL A 177 55.45 20.88 20.24
C VAL A 177 54.30 21.16 21.23
N GLY A 178 53.40 20.16 21.40
CA GLY A 178 52.57 19.92 22.60
C GLY A 178 51.08 19.70 22.28
N ALA A 179 50.47 18.51 22.26
CA ALA A 179 50.39 17.36 23.18
C ALA A 179 49.36 17.50 24.34
N SER A 180 48.63 16.40 24.57
CA SER A 180 47.81 16.00 25.74
C SER A 180 46.40 16.59 25.85
N ALA A 181 45.27 15.86 25.83
CA ALA A 181 44.79 14.63 26.49
C ALA A 181 44.07 14.85 27.85
N SER A 182 42.84 14.29 27.89
CA SER A 182 42.18 13.56 28.99
C SER A 182 41.93 14.23 30.36
N SER A 183 40.66 14.27 30.81
CA SER A 183 40.16 13.40 31.90
C SER A 183 38.80 13.84 32.47
N ARG A 184 38.20 12.88 33.20
CA ARG A 184 37.05 12.91 34.15
C ARG A 184 35.64 12.65 33.59
N THR A 185 35.03 11.47 33.79
CA THR A 185 34.52 10.79 35.03
C THR A 185 33.38 11.64 35.63
N VAL A 186 32.16 11.13 35.89
CA VAL A 186 31.76 10.30 37.06
C VAL A 186 30.42 9.55 36.80
N ASP A 187 30.35 8.35 37.37
CA ASP A 187 29.19 7.46 37.64
C ASP A 187 28.00 8.13 38.36
N HIS A 188 26.80 7.52 38.26
CA HIS A 188 26.06 7.07 39.45
C HIS A 188 24.91 6.11 39.11
N THR A 189 24.74 5.18 40.04
CA THR A 189 24.06 3.88 40.00
C THR A 189 22.62 3.93 40.53
N ALA A 190 21.85 2.90 40.16
CA ALA A 190 20.80 2.19 40.92
C ALA A 190 19.47 2.91 41.25
N ALA A 191 18.36 2.37 40.76
CA ALA A 191 17.59 1.31 41.43
C ALA A 191 16.63 0.64 40.43
#